data_AF-A0A9P7P8N9-F1
#
_entry.id   AF-A0A9P7P8N9-F1
#
_cell.length_a   1.000
_cell.length_b   1.000
_cell.length_c   1.000
_cell.angle_alpha   90.00
_cell.angle_beta   90.00
_cell.angle_gamma   90.00
#
_symmetry.space_group_name_H-M   'P 1'
#
loop_
_entity.id
_entity.type
_entity.pdbx_description
1 polymer ?
#
loop_
_entity_poly.entity_id
_entity_poly.type
_entity_poly.pdbx_seq_one_letter_code
_entity_poly.pdbx_strand_id
1 'polypeptide(L)'
;MKFSATVTIIAAAGAYADLQIVKTVLSDVSSGIESLDTAAKGFSGDVGAVKSKADSLIATIKKGKSTVDGSSDLTLQDAIGLSDPVQGLTKDGQTLLDTFKAKRSDVEKAGACETVRGELKDINDNSKALIKSVVGKVPKDAQTIAEGLAAGLTKVLAQAQDDFSEANCKDSEGATSTGEPSETASETSSETASETAHGTTMTPSMTIAPTGGNKTATTALPTMTAGASFMAPAGAIVMAVVVALL
;
A
#
# COMPACT_ATOMS: atom_id res chain seq x y z
N MET A 1 -17.54 -7.48 -56.23
CA MET A 1 -16.70 -7.55 -55.01
C MET A 1 -16.91 -6.27 -54.23
N LYS A 2 -17.57 -6.36 -53.09
CA LYS A 2 -18.06 -5.22 -52.31
C LYS A 2 -17.62 -5.50 -50.86
N PHE A 3 -16.45 -4.99 -50.48
CA PHE A 3 -15.91 -5.13 -49.14
C PHE A 3 -16.54 -4.03 -48.27
N SER A 4 -17.56 -4.40 -47.49
CA SER A 4 -18.08 -3.56 -46.43
C SER A 4 -17.07 -3.53 -45.29
N ALA A 5 -16.38 -2.41 -45.11
CA ALA A 5 -15.56 -2.12 -43.95
C ALA A 5 -16.46 -1.62 -42.82
N THR A 6 -16.83 -2.51 -41.90
CA THR A 6 -17.46 -2.14 -40.63
C THR A 6 -16.36 -1.65 -39.69
N VAL A 7 -16.18 -0.32 -39.63
CA VAL A 7 -15.32 0.32 -38.63
C VAL A 7 -16.11 0.37 -37.32
N THR A 8 -15.85 -0.58 -36.43
CA THR A 8 -16.35 -0.57 -35.05
C THR A 8 -15.53 0.42 -34.22
N ILE A 9 -16.00 1.67 -34.12
CA ILE A 9 -15.48 2.67 -33.19
C ILE A 9 -16.17 2.48 -31.84
N ILE A 10 -15.71 1.54 -31.01
CA ILE A 10 -16.09 1.51 -29.58
C ILE A 10 -14.92 0.92 -28.78
N ALA A 11 -14.01 1.76 -28.27
CA ALA A 11 -13.08 1.36 -27.18
C ALA A 11 -12.33 2.53 -26.51
N ALA A 12 -12.43 3.77 -27.01
CA ALA A 12 -11.65 4.87 -26.44
C ALA A 12 -12.07 5.25 -25.00
N ALA A 13 -13.30 4.95 -24.56
CA ALA A 13 -13.75 5.27 -23.20
C ALA A 13 -13.22 4.32 -22.11
N GLY A 14 -12.80 3.09 -22.48
CA GLY A 14 -12.26 2.11 -21.53
C GLY A 14 -10.85 2.45 -21.08
N ALA A 15 -9.95 2.72 -22.02
CA ALA A 15 -8.53 2.97 -21.74
C ALA A 15 -8.28 4.13 -20.75
N TYR A 16 -9.05 5.23 -20.84
CA TYR A 16 -8.94 6.34 -19.89
C TYR A 16 -9.39 5.96 -18.47
N ALA A 17 -10.39 5.08 -18.32
CA ALA A 17 -10.80 4.59 -17.02
C ALA A 17 -9.72 3.68 -16.40
N ASP A 18 -9.10 2.84 -17.22
CA ASP A 18 -8.05 1.90 -16.79
C ASP A 18 -6.76 2.62 -16.35
N LEU A 19 -6.34 3.69 -17.05
CA LEU A 19 -5.24 4.54 -16.58
C LEU A 19 -5.50 5.07 -15.17
N GLN A 20 -6.71 5.59 -14.93
CA GLN A 20 -7.07 6.16 -13.64
C GLN A 20 -7.10 5.11 -12.54
N ILE A 21 -7.54 3.88 -12.85
CA ILE A 21 -7.47 2.74 -11.93
C ILE A 21 -6.01 2.49 -11.52
N VAL A 22 -5.07 2.42 -12.47
CA VAL A 22 -3.65 2.21 -12.16
C VAL A 22 -3.08 3.38 -11.34
N LYS A 23 -3.43 4.63 -11.67
CA LYS A 23 -3.00 5.79 -10.89
C LYS A 23 -3.53 5.78 -9.46
N THR A 24 -4.79 5.41 -9.24
CA THR A 24 -5.34 5.24 -7.90
C THR A 24 -4.59 4.17 -7.13
N VAL A 25 -4.28 3.02 -7.76
CA VAL A 25 -3.45 1.98 -7.12
C VAL A 25 -2.09 2.52 -6.71
N LEU A 26 -1.38 3.25 -7.60
CA LEU A 26 -0.08 3.83 -7.28
C LEU A 26 -0.17 4.86 -6.13
N SER A 27 -1.24 5.66 -6.12
CA SER A 27 -1.51 6.63 -5.03
C SER A 27 -1.76 5.93 -3.70
N ASP A 28 -2.57 4.86 -3.68
CA ASP A 28 -2.85 4.10 -2.46
C ASP A 28 -1.57 3.46 -1.90
N VAL A 29 -0.71 2.95 -2.78
CA VAL A 29 0.60 2.40 -2.38
C VAL A 29 1.51 3.51 -1.83
N SER A 30 1.56 4.69 -2.46
CA SER A 30 2.31 5.85 -1.97
C SER A 30 1.86 6.25 -0.56
N SER A 31 0.55 6.39 -0.32
CA SER A 31 0.02 6.67 1.04
C SER A 31 0.34 5.56 2.05
N GLY A 32 0.41 4.31 1.61
CA GLY A 32 0.86 3.19 2.44
C GLY A 32 2.34 3.31 2.81
N ILE A 33 3.20 3.70 1.87
CA ILE A 33 4.63 3.94 2.10
C ILE A 33 4.82 5.11 3.08
N GLU A 34 4.11 6.23 2.90
CA GLU A 34 4.16 7.38 3.81
C GLU A 34 3.70 7.02 5.24
N SER A 35 2.67 6.19 5.34
CA SER A 35 2.16 5.69 6.63
C SER A 35 3.19 4.81 7.35
N LEU A 36 3.87 3.94 6.60
CA LEU A 36 4.95 3.11 7.13
C LEU A 36 6.17 3.97 7.51
N ASP A 37 6.54 4.95 6.70
CA ASP A 37 7.63 5.91 6.97
C ASP A 37 7.36 6.69 8.26
N THR A 38 6.14 7.16 8.46
CA THR A 38 5.73 7.83 9.68
C THR A 38 5.87 6.93 10.92
N ALA A 39 5.45 5.67 10.81
CA ALA A 39 5.62 4.70 11.90
C ALA A 39 7.10 4.39 12.17
N ALA A 40 7.91 4.24 11.13
CA ALA A 40 9.35 3.99 11.26
C ALA A 40 10.08 5.20 11.89
N LYS A 41 9.74 6.43 11.51
CA LYS A 41 10.26 7.66 12.17
C LYS A 41 9.93 7.68 13.67
N GLY A 42 8.72 7.26 14.02
CA GLY A 42 8.24 7.15 15.39
C GLY A 42 8.79 5.94 16.18
N PHE A 43 9.54 5.04 15.53
CA PHE A 43 10.03 3.83 16.18
C PHE A 43 10.96 4.15 17.36
N SER A 44 10.65 3.53 18.51
CA SER A 44 11.35 3.69 19.78
C SER A 44 11.56 2.36 20.52
N GLY A 45 11.54 1.24 19.78
CA GLY A 45 11.75 -0.11 20.31
C GLY A 45 10.54 -1.05 20.19
N ASP A 46 9.33 -0.52 19.96
CA ASP A 46 8.15 -1.34 19.64
C ASP A 46 8.03 -1.57 18.13
N VAL A 47 8.19 -2.82 17.69
CA VAL A 47 8.05 -3.19 16.27
C VAL A 47 6.59 -3.29 15.84
N GLY A 48 5.65 -3.42 16.78
CA GLY A 48 4.24 -3.66 16.50
C GLY A 48 3.62 -2.60 15.59
N ALA A 49 3.86 -1.32 15.88
CA ALA A 49 3.34 -0.21 15.06
C ALA A 49 3.91 -0.22 13.62
N VAL A 50 5.22 -0.46 13.47
CA VAL A 50 5.89 -0.52 12.17
C VAL A 50 5.39 -1.73 11.38
N LYS A 51 5.33 -2.90 12.01
CA LYS A 51 4.84 -4.15 11.40
C LYS A 51 3.39 -4.00 10.92
N SER A 52 2.51 -3.44 11.75
CA SER A 52 1.11 -3.23 11.37
C SER A 52 0.96 -2.35 10.13
N LYS A 53 1.79 -1.31 9.98
CA LYS A 53 1.81 -0.48 8.77
C LYS A 53 2.42 -1.20 7.57
N ALA A 54 3.43 -2.04 7.78
CA ALA A 54 4.00 -2.88 6.73
C ALA A 54 2.97 -3.90 6.21
N ASP A 55 2.27 -4.60 7.11
CA ASP A 55 1.18 -5.52 6.78
C ASP A 55 0.08 -4.81 5.96
N SER A 56 -0.31 -3.60 6.37
CA SER A 56 -1.29 -2.79 5.66
C SER A 56 -0.80 -2.40 4.26
N LEU A 57 0.48 -2.02 4.12
CA LEU A 57 1.08 -1.70 2.83
C LEU A 57 1.10 -2.94 1.92
N ILE A 58 1.51 -4.10 2.45
CA ILE A 58 1.51 -5.38 1.71
C ILE A 58 0.09 -5.70 1.22
N ALA A 59 -0.93 -5.52 2.06
CA ALA A 59 -2.32 -5.73 1.67
C ALA A 59 -2.75 -4.77 0.56
N THR A 60 -2.39 -3.49 0.65
CA THR A 60 -2.64 -2.48 -0.40
C THR A 60 -1.97 -2.86 -1.71
N ILE A 61 -0.70 -3.29 -1.69
CA ILE A 61 0.02 -3.72 -2.90
C ILE A 61 -0.65 -4.96 -3.53
N LYS A 62 -1.03 -5.95 -2.73
CA LYS A 62 -1.73 -7.16 -3.21
C LYS A 62 -3.09 -6.81 -3.83
N LYS A 63 -3.87 -5.96 -3.18
CA LYS A 63 -5.14 -5.46 -3.72
C LYS A 63 -4.92 -4.71 -5.03
N GLY A 64 -3.95 -3.80 -5.03
CA GLY A 64 -3.54 -3.05 -6.21
C GLY A 64 -3.18 -3.96 -7.38
N LYS A 65 -2.41 -5.02 -7.12
CA LYS A 65 -2.06 -6.02 -8.14
C LYS A 65 -3.31 -6.70 -8.71
N SER A 66 -4.22 -7.17 -7.86
CA SER A 66 -5.47 -7.79 -8.33
C SER A 66 -6.33 -6.82 -9.15
N THR A 67 -6.37 -5.56 -8.75
CA THR A 67 -7.08 -4.50 -9.49
C THR A 67 -6.45 -4.24 -10.85
N VAL A 68 -5.11 -4.15 -10.94
CA VAL A 68 -4.40 -4.00 -12.21
C VAL A 68 -4.56 -5.25 -13.08
N ASP A 69 -4.42 -6.46 -12.53
CA ASP A 69 -4.61 -7.69 -13.31
C ASP A 69 -6.00 -7.75 -13.98
N GLY A 70 -7.02 -7.24 -13.29
CA GLY A 70 -8.40 -7.15 -13.79
C GLY A 70 -8.71 -5.97 -14.72
N SER A 71 -7.78 -5.02 -14.91
CA SER A 71 -7.98 -3.87 -15.80
C SER A 71 -7.78 -4.25 -17.28
N SER A 72 -8.19 -3.37 -18.19
CA SER A 72 -7.83 -3.51 -19.61
C SER A 72 -6.34 -3.21 -19.84
N ASP A 73 -5.86 -3.53 -21.03
CA ASP A 73 -4.52 -3.12 -21.47
C ASP A 73 -4.46 -1.59 -21.62
N LEU A 74 -3.31 -1.03 -21.24
CA LEU A 74 -2.98 0.37 -21.35
C LEU A 74 -2.55 0.71 -22.77
N THR A 75 -2.75 1.95 -23.17
CA THR A 75 -2.15 2.48 -24.40
C THR A 75 -0.73 3.00 -24.15
N LEU A 76 0.04 3.24 -25.22
CA LEU A 76 1.33 3.93 -25.12
C LEU A 76 1.20 5.30 -24.44
N GLN A 77 0.12 6.03 -24.74
CA GLN A 77 -0.14 7.35 -24.15
C GLN A 77 -0.43 7.24 -22.65
N ASP A 78 -1.10 6.17 -22.22
CA ASP A 78 -1.36 5.93 -20.80
C ASP A 78 -0.07 5.61 -20.03
N ALA A 79 0.82 4.82 -20.64
CA ALA A 79 2.13 4.52 -20.06
C ALA A 79 2.97 5.78 -19.82
N ILE A 80 2.92 6.76 -20.73
CA ILE A 80 3.56 8.07 -20.53
C ILE A 80 2.96 8.78 -19.31
N GLY A 81 1.64 8.71 -19.14
CA GLY A 81 0.92 9.28 -18.01
C GLY A 81 1.22 8.63 -16.65
N LEU A 82 1.92 7.49 -16.60
CA LEU A 82 2.35 6.82 -15.38
C LEU A 82 3.76 7.21 -14.92
N SER A 83 4.51 7.97 -15.73
CA SER A 83 5.89 8.35 -15.40
C SER A 83 6.00 9.13 -14.08
N ASP A 84 5.23 10.21 -13.93
CA ASP A 84 5.21 11.03 -12.71
C ASP A 84 4.82 10.24 -11.44
N PRO A 85 3.71 9.47 -11.39
CA PRO A 85 3.37 8.72 -10.18
C PRO A 85 4.39 7.63 -9.86
N VAL A 86 5.04 7.00 -10.85
CA VAL A 86 6.13 6.03 -10.60
C VAL A 86 7.37 6.70 -10.02
N GLN A 87 7.72 7.90 -10.50
CA GLN A 87 8.81 8.69 -9.92
C GLN A 87 8.51 9.14 -8.50
N GLY A 88 7.27 9.58 -8.23
CA GLY A 88 6.78 9.88 -6.88
C GLY A 88 6.96 8.68 -5.95
N LEU A 89 6.47 7.51 -6.36
CA LEU A 89 6.59 6.29 -5.58
C LEU A 89 8.05 5.88 -5.32
N THR A 90 8.94 6.10 -6.30
CA THR A 90 10.38 5.87 -6.14
C THR A 90 10.98 6.80 -5.09
N LYS A 91 10.56 8.07 -5.06
CA LYS A 91 11.00 9.05 -4.08
C LYS A 91 10.48 8.74 -2.67
N ASP A 92 9.23 8.30 -2.55
CA ASP A 92 8.65 7.88 -1.28
C ASP A 92 9.37 6.64 -0.75
N GLY A 93 9.62 5.67 -1.63
CA GLY A 93 10.41 4.48 -1.29
C GLY A 93 11.83 4.83 -0.84
N GLN A 94 12.50 5.78 -1.50
CA GLN A 94 13.84 6.24 -1.09
C GLN A 94 13.80 6.90 0.29
N THR A 95 12.78 7.72 0.55
CA THR A 95 12.59 8.36 1.85
C THR A 95 12.39 7.32 2.96
N LEU A 96 11.54 6.33 2.69
CA LEU A 96 11.32 5.22 3.62
C LEU A 96 12.59 4.41 3.87
N LEU A 97 13.37 4.11 2.82
CA LEU A 97 14.67 3.45 2.93
C LEU A 97 15.62 4.25 3.84
N ASP A 98 15.74 5.55 3.62
CA ASP A 98 16.61 6.43 4.40
C ASP A 98 16.17 6.45 5.88
N THR A 99 14.86 6.49 6.15
CA THR A 99 14.28 6.39 7.50
C THR A 99 14.66 5.08 8.17
N PHE A 100 14.43 3.94 7.50
CA PHE A 100 14.78 2.63 8.05
C PHE A 100 16.29 2.51 8.30
N LYS A 101 17.11 2.98 7.37
CA LYS A 101 18.57 3.02 7.53
C LYS A 101 18.99 3.81 8.78
N ALA A 102 18.39 4.99 8.99
CA ALA A 102 18.63 5.81 10.18
C ALA A 102 18.17 5.12 11.49
N LYS A 103 17.12 4.28 11.41
CA LYS A 103 16.56 3.54 12.54
C LYS A 103 17.17 2.15 12.75
N ARG A 104 18.09 1.71 11.91
CA ARG A 104 18.65 0.35 11.97
C ARG A 104 19.22 0.01 13.34
N SER A 105 20.00 0.92 13.94
CA SER A 105 20.57 0.68 15.28
C SER A 105 19.50 0.54 16.37
N ASP A 106 18.37 1.24 16.24
CA ASP A 106 17.26 1.08 17.19
C ASP A 106 16.57 -0.28 16.98
N VAL A 107 16.43 -0.73 15.72
CA VAL A 107 15.88 -2.05 15.38
C VAL A 107 16.76 -3.18 15.92
N GLU A 108 18.09 -3.05 15.77
CA GLU A 108 19.08 -4.00 16.30
C GLU A 108 18.99 -4.10 17.84
N LYS A 109 18.85 -2.96 18.54
CA LYS A 109 18.68 -2.94 20.00
C LYS A 109 17.36 -3.55 20.45
N ALA A 110 16.31 -3.41 19.63
CA ALA A 110 15.00 -3.97 19.91
C ALA A 110 14.90 -5.48 19.63
N GLY A 111 15.94 -6.10 19.03
CA GLY A 111 15.88 -7.50 18.63
C GLY A 111 14.90 -7.77 17.49
N ALA A 112 14.71 -6.78 16.60
CA ALA A 112 13.67 -6.80 15.58
C ALA A 112 14.21 -6.93 14.15
N CYS A 113 15.50 -7.21 13.96
CA CYS A 113 16.10 -7.32 12.62
C CYS A 113 15.43 -8.40 11.78
N GLU A 114 15.12 -9.57 12.36
CA GLU A 114 14.44 -10.66 11.62
C GLU A 114 13.04 -10.24 11.15
N THR A 115 12.25 -9.63 12.04
CA THR A 115 10.90 -9.16 11.71
C THR A 115 10.94 -8.11 10.61
N VAL A 116 11.78 -7.07 10.75
CA VAL A 116 11.87 -5.99 9.74
C VAL A 116 12.35 -6.54 8.39
N ARG A 117 13.33 -7.46 8.40
CA ARG A 117 13.81 -8.13 7.19
C ARG A 117 12.71 -8.94 6.51
N GLY A 118 11.89 -9.66 7.27
CA GLY A 118 10.74 -10.40 6.75
C GLY A 118 9.72 -9.48 6.06
N GLU A 119 9.32 -8.40 6.74
CA GLU A 119 8.38 -7.40 6.19
C GLU A 119 8.94 -6.73 4.92
N LEU A 120 10.21 -6.32 4.92
CA LEU A 120 10.86 -5.73 3.75
C LEU A 120 10.91 -6.71 2.58
N LYS A 121 11.11 -8.00 2.86
CA LYS A 121 11.07 -9.04 1.84
C LYS A 121 9.68 -9.16 1.21
N ASP A 122 8.63 -9.21 2.02
CA ASP A 122 7.27 -9.31 1.52
C ASP A 122 6.85 -8.06 0.76
N ILE A 123 7.19 -6.86 1.23
CA ILE A 123 6.95 -5.61 0.49
C ILE A 123 7.67 -5.67 -0.88
N ASN A 124 8.92 -6.09 -0.91
CA ASN A 124 9.73 -6.17 -2.13
C ASN A 124 9.13 -7.17 -3.15
N ASP A 125 8.78 -8.37 -2.70
CA ASP A 125 8.22 -9.42 -3.57
C ASP A 125 6.86 -9.00 -4.13
N ASN A 126 5.98 -8.46 -3.29
CA ASN A 126 4.66 -7.99 -3.73
C ASN A 126 4.77 -6.76 -4.64
N SER A 127 5.71 -5.84 -4.38
CA SER A 127 5.93 -4.67 -5.25
C SER A 127 6.46 -5.08 -6.62
N LYS A 128 7.42 -6.01 -6.69
CA LYS A 128 7.90 -6.57 -7.96
C LYS A 128 6.77 -7.28 -8.73
N ALA A 129 5.88 -7.97 -8.03
CA ALA A 129 4.72 -8.60 -8.65
C ALA A 129 3.71 -7.58 -9.20
N LEU A 130 3.47 -6.47 -8.49
CA LEU A 130 2.66 -5.36 -8.98
C LEU A 130 3.32 -4.67 -10.19
N ILE A 131 4.63 -4.38 -10.14
CA ILE A 131 5.38 -3.81 -11.27
C ILE A 131 5.22 -4.69 -12.52
N LYS A 132 5.41 -6.01 -12.39
CA LYS A 132 5.23 -6.95 -13.51
C LYS A 132 3.80 -6.95 -14.05
N SER A 133 2.80 -6.83 -13.17
CA SER A 133 1.39 -6.71 -13.59
C SER A 133 1.16 -5.45 -14.41
N VAL A 134 1.63 -4.29 -13.93
CA VAL A 134 1.53 -3.01 -14.65
C VAL A 134 2.27 -3.05 -15.99
N VAL A 135 3.51 -3.55 -16.03
CA VAL A 135 4.28 -3.73 -17.27
C VAL A 135 3.56 -4.68 -18.24
N GLY A 136 2.93 -5.73 -17.71
CA GLY A 136 2.13 -6.67 -18.49
C GLY A 136 0.92 -6.05 -19.18
N LYS A 137 0.36 -4.97 -18.62
CA LYS A 137 -0.74 -4.20 -19.23
C LYS A 137 -0.28 -3.21 -20.28
N VAL A 138 1.02 -2.92 -20.38
CA VAL A 138 1.55 -1.97 -21.38
C VAL A 138 1.84 -2.72 -22.70
N PRO A 139 1.63 -2.09 -23.88
CA PRO A 139 1.92 -2.73 -25.17
C PRO A 139 3.39 -3.11 -25.27
N LYS A 140 3.69 -4.16 -26.04
CA LYS A 140 5.03 -4.79 -26.07
C LYS A 140 6.16 -3.81 -26.39
N ASP A 141 5.90 -2.85 -27.27
CA ASP A 141 6.86 -1.82 -27.68
C ASP A 141 7.19 -0.82 -26.55
N ALA A 142 6.34 -0.73 -25.53
CA ALA A 142 6.50 0.16 -24.39
C ALA A 142 6.86 -0.56 -23.07
N GLN A 143 6.94 -1.90 -23.06
CA GLN A 143 7.32 -2.67 -21.88
C GLN A 143 8.73 -2.28 -21.39
N THR A 144 9.69 -2.13 -22.30
CA THR A 144 11.06 -1.69 -21.94
C THR A 144 11.09 -0.31 -21.30
N ILE A 145 10.20 0.60 -21.73
CA ILE A 145 10.08 1.94 -21.15
C ILE A 145 9.50 1.85 -19.74
N ALA A 146 8.43 1.07 -19.56
CA ALA A 146 7.81 0.82 -18.26
C ALA A 146 8.77 0.15 -17.26
N GLU A 147 9.57 -0.82 -17.72
CA GLU A 147 10.64 -1.43 -16.92
C GLU A 147 11.71 -0.42 -16.53
N GLY A 148 12.14 0.44 -17.47
CA GLY A 148 13.09 1.52 -17.21
C GLY A 148 12.59 2.52 -16.15
N LEU A 149 11.31 2.87 -16.20
CA LEU A 149 10.66 3.73 -15.21
C LEU A 149 10.63 3.07 -13.82
N ALA A 150 10.30 1.77 -13.76
CA ALA A 150 10.23 1.01 -12.52
C ALA A 150 11.60 0.54 -11.97
N ALA A 151 12.67 0.70 -12.74
CA ALA A 151 14.01 0.28 -12.35
C ALA A 151 14.51 1.02 -11.09
N GLY A 152 14.20 2.32 -10.99
CA GLY A 152 14.53 3.12 -9.81
C GLY A 152 13.90 2.55 -8.54
N LEU A 153 12.60 2.30 -8.56
CA LEU A 153 11.87 1.66 -7.45
C LEU A 153 12.42 0.27 -7.13
N THR A 154 12.68 -0.56 -8.15
CA THR A 154 13.23 -1.91 -7.95
C THR A 154 14.60 -1.88 -7.27
N LYS A 155 15.43 -0.88 -7.62
CA LYS A 155 16.73 -0.66 -6.99
C LYS A 155 16.58 -0.26 -5.51
N VAL A 156 15.70 0.69 -5.21
CA VAL A 156 15.41 1.10 -3.82
C VAL A 156 14.95 -0.09 -2.98
N LEU A 157 14.03 -0.90 -3.50
CA LEU A 157 13.53 -2.09 -2.83
C LEU A 157 14.66 -3.12 -2.57
N ALA A 158 15.56 -3.31 -3.53
CA ALA A 158 16.72 -4.20 -3.35
C ALA A 158 17.72 -3.66 -2.32
N GLN A 159 17.96 -2.35 -2.31
CA GLN A 159 18.81 -1.69 -1.30
C GLN A 159 18.22 -1.84 0.11
N ALA A 160 16.90 -1.74 0.27
CA ALA A 160 16.25 -1.96 1.56
C ALA A 160 16.48 -3.38 2.10
N GLN A 161 16.37 -4.40 1.24
CA GLN A 161 16.68 -5.79 1.62
C GLN A 161 18.15 -5.98 1.98
N ASP A 162 19.06 -5.33 1.26
CA ASP A 162 20.50 -5.42 1.53
C ASP A 162 20.88 -4.76 2.86
N ASP A 163 20.40 -3.53 3.10
CA ASP A 163 20.64 -2.76 4.32
C ASP A 163 20.14 -3.48 5.60
N PHE A 164 19.13 -4.35 5.46
CA PHE A 164 18.55 -5.18 6.53
C PHE A 164 18.86 -6.67 6.40
N SER A 165 19.84 -7.05 5.57
CA SER A 165 20.29 -8.44 5.48
C SER A 165 20.90 -8.93 6.80
N GLU A 166 21.09 -10.24 6.95
CA GLU A 166 21.73 -10.85 8.14
C GLU A 166 23.14 -10.30 8.41
N ALA A 167 23.81 -9.82 7.36
CA ALA A 167 25.12 -9.23 7.48
C ALA A 167 25.07 -7.79 8.04
N ASN A 168 24.02 -7.04 7.71
CA ASN A 168 23.92 -5.60 7.94
C ASN A 168 23.02 -5.19 9.10
N CYS A 169 22.04 -6.01 9.48
CA CYS A 169 21.21 -5.83 10.69
C CYS A 169 21.34 -7.08 11.55
N LYS A 170 21.88 -6.91 12.76
CA LYS A 170 22.06 -7.99 13.74
C LYS A 170 21.49 -7.56 15.07
N ASP A 171 20.66 -8.43 15.64
CA ASP A 171 20.09 -8.18 16.96
C ASP A 171 21.19 -8.11 18.02
N SER A 172 21.08 -7.12 18.91
CA SER A 172 22.06 -6.93 19.98
C SER A 172 21.90 -8.03 21.03
N GLU A 173 23.01 -8.63 21.46
CA GLU A 173 23.07 -9.60 22.56
C GLU A 173 22.53 -8.95 23.84
N GLY A 174 21.25 -9.18 24.14
CA GLY A 174 20.53 -8.51 25.23
C GLY A 174 19.03 -8.36 24.98
N ALA A 175 18.60 -8.37 23.72
CA ALA A 175 17.19 -8.52 23.35
C ALA A 175 16.75 -9.98 23.51
N THR A 176 16.83 -10.50 24.73
CA THR A 176 16.23 -11.79 25.06
C THR A 176 14.73 -11.57 24.95
N SER A 177 14.10 -12.21 23.96
CA SER A 177 12.65 -12.32 23.90
C SER A 177 12.14 -12.77 25.27
N THR A 178 11.42 -11.90 25.96
CA THR A 178 10.54 -12.33 27.06
C THR A 178 9.46 -13.17 26.42
N GLY A 179 9.79 -14.45 26.24
CA GLY A 179 8.84 -15.50 25.91
C GLY A 179 7.75 -15.49 26.98
N GLU A 180 6.53 -15.33 26.51
CA GLU A 180 5.28 -15.60 27.20
C GLU A 180 5.39 -16.88 28.06
N PRO A 181 4.99 -16.88 29.35
CA PRO A 181 5.00 -18.10 30.15
C PRO A 181 3.92 -19.05 29.62
N SER A 182 4.35 -20.14 28.98
CA SER A 182 3.51 -21.29 28.67
C SER A 182 3.11 -21.98 29.98
N GLU A 183 1.92 -21.67 30.51
CA GLU A 183 1.32 -22.45 31.58
C GLU A 183 1.00 -23.86 31.07
N THR A 184 1.88 -24.79 31.42
CA THR A 184 1.62 -26.22 31.37
C THR A 184 0.96 -26.61 32.69
N ALA A 185 -0.36 -26.76 32.69
CA ALA A 185 -1.07 -27.46 33.76
C ALA A 185 -1.75 -28.69 33.13
N SER A 186 -1.06 -29.82 33.29
CA SER A 186 -1.57 -31.15 32.97
C SER A 186 -1.95 -31.81 34.28
N GLU A 187 -3.24 -32.01 34.54
CA GLU A 187 -3.68 -33.03 35.50
C GLU A 187 -4.78 -33.90 34.88
N THR A 188 -4.39 -35.17 34.75
CA THR A 188 -5.22 -36.33 34.43
C THR A 188 -5.94 -36.80 35.70
N SER A 189 -7.24 -37.09 35.61
CA SER A 189 -7.86 -38.23 36.30
C SER A 189 -9.18 -38.61 35.64
N SER A 190 -9.27 -39.89 35.28
CA SER A 190 -10.48 -40.58 34.87
C SER A 190 -11.21 -41.12 36.10
N GLU A 191 -12.56 -41.09 36.11
CA GLU A 191 -13.37 -42.30 36.31
C GLU A 191 -14.87 -42.07 36.04
N THR A 192 -15.54 -43.20 35.82
CA THR A 192 -16.84 -43.48 35.21
C THR A 192 -17.96 -43.61 36.25
N ALA A 193 -19.20 -43.18 35.92
CA ALA A 193 -20.45 -43.99 35.96
C ALA A 193 -21.77 -43.20 36.16
N SER A 194 -22.69 -43.45 35.22
CA SER A 194 -24.15 -43.65 35.28
C SER A 194 -25.14 -42.73 36.04
N GLU A 195 -26.13 -42.28 35.24
CA GLU A 195 -27.59 -42.39 35.44
C GLU A 195 -28.27 -41.54 36.53
N THR A 196 -29.17 -40.62 36.15
CA THR A 196 -30.65 -40.72 36.27
C THR A 196 -31.31 -39.39 35.84
N ALA A 197 -32.44 -39.49 35.15
CA ALA A 197 -33.28 -38.40 34.65
C ALA A 197 -33.90 -37.52 35.75
N HIS A 198 -34.23 -36.26 35.43
CA HIS A 198 -35.55 -35.65 35.69
C HIS A 198 -35.65 -34.28 35.03
N GLY A 199 -36.73 -34.04 34.27
CA GLY A 199 -37.00 -32.78 33.60
C GLY A 199 -37.60 -31.71 34.52
N THR A 200 -37.75 -30.48 33.99
CA THR A 200 -39.02 -29.71 33.91
C THR A 200 -38.73 -28.30 33.34
N THR A 201 -39.29 -28.03 32.16
CA THR A 201 -40.11 -26.87 31.76
C THR A 201 -39.89 -25.49 32.43
N MET A 202 -39.66 -24.45 31.60
CA MET A 202 -40.55 -23.28 31.37
C MET A 202 -39.76 -22.07 30.78
N THR A 203 -40.09 -21.71 29.53
CA THR A 203 -40.09 -20.35 28.93
C THR A 203 -41.09 -19.41 29.64
N PRO A 204 -41.38 -18.15 29.21
CA PRO A 204 -40.62 -17.04 28.59
C PRO A 204 -40.87 -15.68 29.33
N SER A 205 -40.25 -14.56 28.91
CA SER A 205 -40.88 -13.20 28.84
C SER A 205 -39.86 -12.16 28.34
N MET A 206 -39.99 -11.61 27.13
CA MET A 206 -40.59 -10.30 26.79
C MET A 206 -40.12 -9.10 27.62
N THR A 207 -39.56 -8.06 26.97
CA THR A 207 -40.15 -6.70 26.96
C THR A 207 -39.35 -5.70 26.10
N ILE A 208 -39.95 -5.35 24.95
CA ILE A 208 -40.22 -4.03 24.32
C ILE A 208 -39.15 -2.90 24.25
N ALA A 209 -39.00 -2.39 23.01
CA ALA A 209 -38.44 -1.12 22.52
C ALA A 209 -39.20 0.15 23.03
N PRO A 210 -39.18 1.35 22.40
CA PRO A 210 -38.25 2.05 21.48
C PRO A 210 -37.93 3.49 22.01
N THR A 211 -37.38 4.40 21.18
CA THR A 211 -37.60 5.89 21.08
C THR A 211 -36.32 6.53 20.52
N GLY A 212 -36.26 7.05 19.30
CA GLY A 212 -36.67 8.44 18.95
C GLY A 212 -35.64 9.43 19.52
N GLY A 213 -35.01 10.37 18.81
CA GLY A 213 -35.20 11.02 17.53
C GLY A 213 -34.55 12.41 17.68
N ASN A 214 -33.98 12.93 16.59
CA ASN A 214 -33.81 14.35 16.30
C ASN A 214 -32.87 15.20 17.19
N LYS A 215 -31.77 15.72 16.61
CA LYS A 215 -31.58 17.16 16.32
C LYS A 215 -30.18 17.50 15.82
N THR A 216 -30.18 18.19 14.68
CA THR A 216 -29.25 19.19 14.15
C THR A 216 -28.29 19.84 15.15
N ALA A 217 -26.99 19.83 14.84
CA ALA A 217 -26.05 20.87 15.24
C ALA A 217 -25.02 21.11 14.12
N THR A 218 -25.34 22.09 13.28
CA THR A 218 -24.38 22.88 12.51
C THR A 218 -23.33 23.46 13.46
N THR A 219 -22.03 23.26 13.18
CA THR A 219 -20.98 24.11 13.72
C THR A 219 -19.93 24.34 12.64
N ALA A 220 -19.62 25.63 12.49
CA ALA A 220 -18.96 26.24 11.35
C ALA A 220 -17.44 25.97 11.30
N LEU A 221 -16.93 25.99 10.06
CA LEU A 221 -15.52 26.11 9.71
C LEU A 221 -15.01 27.52 10.07
N PRO A 222 -13.82 27.68 10.66
CA PRO A 222 -13.09 28.94 10.56
C PRO A 222 -12.44 29.03 9.18
N THR A 223 -12.91 29.99 8.38
CA THR A 223 -12.23 30.56 7.22
C THR A 223 -10.88 31.13 7.64
N MET A 224 -9.78 30.50 7.21
CA MET A 224 -8.47 31.13 7.28
C MET A 224 -8.26 32.05 6.08
N THR A 225 -7.87 33.27 6.43
CA THR A 225 -7.74 34.47 5.62
C THR A 225 -6.63 34.38 4.58
N ALA A 226 -6.90 34.95 3.41
CA ALA A 226 -5.99 35.05 2.27
C ALA A 226 -4.84 36.02 2.58
N GLY A 227 -3.62 35.50 2.65
CA GLY A 227 -2.39 36.30 2.61
C GLY A 227 -1.92 36.45 1.17
N ALA A 228 -2.29 37.57 0.54
CA ALA A 228 -1.72 37.99 -0.73
C ALA A 228 -0.27 38.44 -0.53
N SER A 229 0.67 37.85 -1.27
CA SER A 229 2.00 38.42 -1.47
C SER A 229 2.27 38.52 -2.96
N PHE A 230 2.13 39.76 -3.42
CA PHE A 230 2.61 40.35 -4.65
C PHE A 230 4.07 39.96 -4.94
N MET A 231 4.36 39.30 -6.05
CA MET A 231 5.61 39.44 -6.83
C MET A 231 5.34 39.01 -8.28
N ALA A 232 5.50 39.94 -9.21
CA ALA A 232 5.54 39.80 -10.66
C ALA A 232 6.77 40.60 -11.16
N PRO A 233 7.18 40.62 -12.45
CA PRO A 233 7.16 39.63 -13.52
C PRO A 233 8.57 39.47 -14.18
N ALA A 234 8.77 38.49 -15.08
CA ALA A 234 9.55 38.60 -16.34
C ALA A 234 9.94 37.21 -16.89
N GLY A 235 9.53 36.89 -18.12
CA GLY A 235 9.97 35.68 -18.81
C GLY A 235 9.04 35.23 -19.93
N ALA A 236 8.85 36.07 -20.93
CA ALA A 236 8.24 35.68 -22.20
C ALA A 236 9.16 34.73 -22.95
N ILE A 237 8.68 33.54 -23.33
CA ILE A 237 9.11 32.88 -24.57
C ILE A 237 7.89 32.28 -25.25
N VAL A 238 7.58 32.87 -26.40
CA VAL A 238 6.62 32.44 -27.41
C VAL A 238 7.28 31.33 -28.24
N MET A 239 6.63 30.19 -28.45
CA MET A 239 6.85 29.33 -29.63
C MET A 239 5.53 28.67 -30.01
N ALA A 240 4.89 29.23 -31.03
CA ALA A 240 3.83 28.60 -31.81
C ALA A 240 4.48 27.89 -33.00
N VAL A 241 4.18 26.61 -33.23
CA VAL A 241 4.35 25.92 -34.54
C VAL A 241 3.27 24.82 -34.63
N VAL A 242 2.12 25.13 -35.23
CA VAL A 242 1.66 24.77 -36.60
C VAL A 242 0.93 23.42 -36.68
N VAL A 243 -0.34 23.55 -37.08
CA VAL A 243 -1.26 22.54 -37.59
C VAL A 243 -0.91 22.16 -39.03
N ALA A 244 -0.89 20.86 -39.36
CA ALA A 244 -1.22 20.28 -40.67
C ALA A 244 -1.52 18.78 -40.44
N LEU A 245 -2.77 18.27 -40.53
CA LEU A 245 -3.53 17.87 -41.73
C LEU A 245 -2.72 17.01 -42.72
N LEU A 246 -2.80 15.68 -42.53
CA LEU A 246 -3.16 14.66 -43.54
C LEU A 246 -3.42 13.31 -42.85
#